data_AF-A0A3B8NAK4-F1
#
_entry.id   AF-A0A3B8NAK4-F1
#
_cell.length_a   1.000
_cell.length_b   1.000
_cell.length_c   1.000
_cell.angle_alpha   90.00
_cell.angle_beta   90.00
_cell.angle_gamma   90.00
#
_symmetry.space_group_name_H-M   'P 1'
#
loop_
_entity.id
_entity.type
_entity.pdbx_description
1 polymer ?
#
loop_
_entity_poly.entity_id
_entity_poly.type
_entity_poly.pdbx_seq_one_letter_code
_entity_poly.pdbx_strand_id
1 'polypeptide(L)'
;MILIVTRKRCERIDRVDKKTVAKSELAHQFEQLARLLEVSRDNPFKVRSYRFASRVIKNQGTEKLSASTIQELSKIKGIGKAVVDKSLEYLEKGHMSKLEEVRESLPKAIGVLATESKLPAQLISMIWKDLDFTAPEQIMAFIEERKKELKISDNEFRRVKDLLTSE
;
A
#
# COMPACT_ATOMS: atom_id res chain seq x y z
N MET A 1 -16.20 34.83 -41.74
CA MET A 1 -17.21 34.15 -40.91
C MET A 1 -16.44 33.30 -39.89
N ILE A 2 -16.25 33.85 -38.70
CA ILE A 2 -15.46 33.27 -37.60
C ILE A 2 -16.37 32.31 -36.84
N LEU A 3 -16.01 31.03 -36.69
CA LEU A 3 -16.61 30.17 -35.67
C LEU A 3 -15.53 29.58 -34.76
N ILE A 4 -15.59 30.04 -33.53
CA ILE A 4 -14.72 29.76 -32.40
C ILE A 4 -15.03 28.34 -31.90
N VAL A 5 -14.13 27.38 -32.14
CA VAL A 5 -14.25 26.02 -31.55
C VAL A 5 -12.94 25.59 -30.90
N THR A 6 -12.36 26.40 -30.00
CA THR A 6 -11.06 26.02 -29.38
C THR A 6 -10.82 26.52 -27.95
N ARG A 7 -11.85 26.77 -27.12
CA ARG A 7 -11.60 27.14 -25.69
C ARG A 7 -12.01 26.11 -24.63
N LYS A 8 -13.04 25.29 -24.85
CA LYS A 8 -13.53 24.37 -23.80
C LYS A 8 -12.69 23.09 -23.57
N ARG A 9 -11.73 22.78 -24.46
CA ARG A 9 -10.89 21.56 -24.32
C ARG A 9 -9.61 21.80 -23.51
N CYS A 10 -9.16 23.06 -23.35
CA CYS A 10 -7.92 23.42 -22.65
C CYS A 10 -8.09 23.45 -21.12
N GLU A 11 -9.17 24.06 -20.61
CA GLU A 11 -9.37 24.25 -19.15
C GLU A 11 -9.41 22.95 -18.33
N ARG A 12 -9.79 21.82 -18.95
CA ARG A 12 -9.87 20.52 -18.28
C ARG A 12 -8.50 19.87 -18.12
N ILE A 13 -7.56 20.14 -19.02
CA ILE A 13 -6.19 19.62 -18.98
C ILE A 13 -5.39 20.42 -17.93
N ASP A 14 -5.58 21.73 -17.89
CA ASP A 14 -4.86 22.63 -16.96
C ASP A 14 -5.22 22.42 -15.46
N ARG A 15 -6.39 21.83 -15.16
CA ARG A 15 -6.79 21.50 -13.77
C ARG A 15 -6.16 20.22 -13.24
N VAL A 16 -5.87 19.25 -14.12
CA VAL A 16 -5.31 17.95 -13.70
C VAL A 16 -3.83 18.09 -13.33
N ASP A 17 -3.10 19.00 -13.96
CA ASP A 17 -1.69 19.27 -13.63
C ASP A 17 -1.48 20.06 -12.31
N LYS A 18 -2.53 20.64 -11.71
CA LYS A 18 -2.40 21.28 -10.37
C LYS A 18 -2.43 20.28 -9.22
N LYS A 19 -2.99 19.07 -9.42
CA LYS A 19 -3.06 18.08 -8.36
C LYS A 19 -1.73 17.33 -8.31
N THR A 20 -1.10 17.34 -7.14
CA THR A 20 0.16 16.66 -6.90
C THR A 20 0.07 15.84 -5.63
N VAL A 21 0.78 14.72 -5.60
CA VAL A 21 0.91 13.84 -4.44
C VAL A 21 2.37 13.76 -4.02
N ALA A 22 2.65 13.63 -2.73
CA ALA A 22 4.02 13.39 -2.27
C ALA A 22 4.48 11.99 -2.70
N LYS A 23 5.71 11.87 -3.23
CA LYS A 23 6.24 10.56 -3.65
C LYS A 23 6.32 9.58 -2.49
N SER A 24 6.62 10.08 -1.30
CA SER A 24 6.74 9.29 -0.07
C SER A 24 5.40 8.66 0.32
N GLU A 25 4.33 9.43 0.21
CA GLU A 25 2.96 8.99 0.44
C GLU A 25 2.54 7.93 -0.59
N LEU A 26 2.69 8.22 -1.89
CA LEU A 26 2.31 7.27 -2.94
C LEU A 26 3.12 5.95 -2.86
N ALA A 27 4.43 6.04 -2.60
CA ALA A 27 5.27 4.87 -2.39
C ALA A 27 4.81 4.05 -1.18
N HIS A 28 4.44 4.71 -0.08
CA HIS A 28 3.93 4.05 1.11
C HIS A 28 2.64 3.27 0.82
N GLN A 29 1.71 3.83 0.04
CA GLN A 29 0.48 3.13 -0.35
C GLN A 29 0.76 1.85 -1.16
N PHE A 30 1.71 1.89 -2.10
CA PHE A 30 2.10 0.67 -2.84
C PHE A 30 2.82 -0.34 -1.97
N GLU A 31 3.62 0.10 -1.00
CA GLU A 31 4.25 -0.79 -0.02
C GLU A 31 3.19 -1.47 0.86
N GLN A 32 2.20 -0.72 1.34
CA GLN A 32 1.07 -1.26 2.10
C GLN A 32 0.28 -2.28 1.27
N LEU A 33 -0.03 -1.96 0.00
CA LEU A 33 -0.73 -2.88 -0.89
C LEU A 33 0.06 -4.18 -1.10
N ALA A 34 1.36 -4.08 -1.38
CA ALA A 34 2.22 -5.25 -1.50
C ALA A 34 2.23 -6.10 -0.23
N ARG A 35 2.34 -5.47 0.94
CA ARG A 35 2.39 -6.13 2.24
C ARG A 35 1.09 -6.88 2.55
N LEU A 36 -0.07 -6.27 2.30
CA LEU A 36 -1.37 -6.91 2.50
C LEU A 36 -1.58 -8.12 1.56
N LEU A 37 -1.17 -7.98 0.30
CA LEU A 37 -1.21 -9.09 -0.67
C LEU A 37 -0.28 -10.24 -0.28
N GLU A 38 0.89 -9.92 0.28
CA GLU A 38 1.83 -10.92 0.79
C GLU A 38 1.26 -11.68 1.99
N VAL A 39 0.64 -10.97 2.95
CA VAL A 39 -0.05 -11.59 4.08
C VAL A 39 -1.15 -12.54 3.61
N SER A 40 -1.87 -12.14 2.56
CA SER A 40 -2.96 -12.92 1.95
C SER A 40 -2.50 -14.12 1.13
N ARG A 41 -1.20 -14.29 0.89
CA ARG A 41 -0.63 -15.26 -0.07
C ARG A 41 -1.25 -15.14 -1.46
N ASP A 42 -1.59 -13.91 -1.88
CA ASP A 42 -2.01 -13.64 -3.26
C ASP A 42 -0.80 -13.80 -4.20
N ASN A 43 -1.01 -13.51 -5.48
CA ASN A 43 -0.08 -13.73 -6.56
C ASN A 43 1.29 -13.06 -6.28
N PRO A 44 2.38 -13.85 -6.20
CA PRO A 44 3.70 -13.34 -5.87
C PRO A 44 4.27 -12.40 -6.93
N PHE A 45 3.81 -12.48 -8.19
CA PHE A 45 4.16 -11.52 -9.23
C PHE A 45 3.58 -10.12 -8.93
N LYS A 46 2.33 -10.04 -8.47
CA LYS A 46 1.70 -8.76 -8.10
C LYS A 46 2.43 -8.13 -6.91
N VAL A 47 2.71 -8.91 -5.87
CA VAL A 47 3.48 -8.45 -4.70
C VAL A 47 4.81 -7.85 -5.13
N ARG A 48 5.59 -8.56 -5.96
CA ARG A 48 6.87 -8.06 -6.49
C ARG A 48 6.70 -6.79 -7.31
N SER A 49 5.70 -6.72 -8.19
CA SER A 49 5.44 -5.52 -8.99
C SER A 49 5.09 -4.30 -8.14
N TYR A 50 4.28 -4.45 -7.09
CA TYR A 50 3.93 -3.32 -6.22
C TYR A 50 5.09 -2.88 -5.32
N ARG A 51 5.89 -3.83 -4.78
CA ARG A 51 7.14 -3.48 -4.08
C ARG A 51 8.12 -2.76 -5.00
N PHE A 52 8.22 -3.20 -6.25
CA PHE A 52 9.06 -2.53 -7.25
C PHE A 52 8.54 -1.12 -7.55
N ALA A 53 7.23 -0.95 -7.75
CA ALA A 53 6.60 0.36 -7.95
C ALA A 53 6.88 1.32 -6.80
N SER A 54 6.70 0.89 -5.55
CA SER A 54 7.04 1.65 -4.34
C SER A 54 8.48 2.15 -4.36
N ARG A 55 9.45 1.27 -4.67
CA ARG A 55 10.87 1.64 -4.77
C ARG A 55 11.14 2.65 -5.89
N VAL A 56 10.57 2.44 -7.07
CA VAL A 56 10.75 3.33 -8.22
C VAL A 56 10.18 4.72 -7.96
N ILE A 57 9.01 4.79 -7.31
CA ILE A 57 8.35 6.04 -6.92
C ILE A 57 9.21 6.78 -5.89
N LYS A 58 9.74 6.07 -4.88
CA LYS A 58 10.60 6.67 -3.85
C LYS A 58 11.90 7.25 -4.43
N ASN A 59 12.43 6.64 -5.48
CA ASN A 59 13.65 7.07 -6.16
C ASN A 59 13.43 8.17 -7.21
N GLN A 60 12.20 8.68 -7.38
CA GLN A 60 11.97 9.82 -8.26
C GLN A 60 12.72 11.06 -7.77
N GLY A 61 13.26 11.82 -8.72
CA GLY A 61 14.02 13.05 -8.42
C GLY A 61 13.14 14.19 -7.88
N THR A 62 11.84 14.17 -8.19
CA THR A 62 10.87 15.16 -7.71
C THR A 62 10.15 14.67 -6.46
N GLU A 63 9.92 15.55 -5.48
CA GLU A 63 9.18 15.18 -4.25
C GLU A 63 7.67 15.08 -4.49
N LYS A 64 7.16 15.89 -5.42
CA LYS A 64 5.75 15.93 -5.80
C LYS A 64 5.57 15.31 -7.18
N LEU A 65 4.59 14.43 -7.29
CA LEU A 65 4.25 13.73 -8.53
C LEU A 65 2.93 14.27 -9.06
N SER A 66 2.96 14.78 -10.29
CA SER A 66 1.76 15.16 -11.04
C SER A 66 1.25 13.97 -11.87
N ALA A 67 0.10 14.14 -12.53
CA ALA A 67 -0.41 13.16 -13.48
C ALA A 67 0.60 12.88 -14.61
N SER A 68 1.26 13.93 -15.12
CA SER A 68 2.31 13.83 -16.13
C SER A 68 3.51 13.01 -15.65
N THR A 69 4.04 13.28 -14.44
CA THR A 69 5.14 12.46 -13.86
C THR A 69 4.71 11.01 -13.64
N ILE A 70 3.47 10.77 -13.20
CA ILE A 70 2.94 9.41 -13.01
C ILE A 70 2.85 8.67 -14.35
N GLN A 71 2.42 9.33 -15.42
CA GLN A 71 2.39 8.72 -16.75
C GLN A 71 3.79 8.37 -17.25
N GLU A 72 4.82 9.16 -16.93
CA GLU A 72 6.20 8.84 -17.27
C GLU A 72 6.73 7.58 -16.59
N LEU A 73 6.19 7.21 -15.42
CA LEU A 73 6.53 5.94 -14.76
C LEU A 73 6.25 4.72 -15.64
N SER A 74 5.29 4.80 -16.57
CA SER A 74 4.99 3.74 -17.53
C SER A 74 6.16 3.38 -18.45
N LYS A 75 7.11 4.31 -18.64
CA LYS A 75 8.32 4.09 -19.46
C LYS A 75 9.34 3.21 -18.73
N ILE A 76 9.22 3.04 -17.42
CA ILE A 76 10.16 2.27 -16.60
C ILE A 76 9.81 0.78 -16.72
N LYS A 77 10.79 -0.01 -17.17
CA LYS A 77 10.63 -1.48 -17.29
C LYS A 77 10.22 -2.07 -15.94
N GLY A 78 9.10 -2.79 -15.92
CA GLY A 78 8.54 -3.42 -14.71
C GLY A 78 7.40 -2.63 -14.06
N ILE A 79 7.15 -1.39 -14.49
CA ILE A 79 5.91 -0.66 -14.16
C ILE A 79 4.90 -0.90 -15.29
N GLY A 80 3.84 -1.64 -14.96
CA GLY A 80 2.73 -1.87 -15.88
C GLY A 80 1.62 -0.82 -15.76
N LYS A 81 0.67 -0.87 -16.71
CA LYS A 81 -0.53 -0.03 -16.72
C LYS A 81 -1.29 -0.04 -15.38
N ALA A 82 -1.37 -1.20 -14.74
CA ALA A 82 -2.09 -1.35 -13.47
C ALA A 82 -1.52 -0.54 -12.30
N VAL A 83 -0.22 -0.18 -12.33
CA VAL A 83 0.42 0.69 -11.33
C VAL A 83 0.10 2.15 -11.66
N VAL A 84 0.23 2.52 -12.94
CA VAL A 84 -0.07 3.89 -13.42
C VAL A 84 -1.52 4.25 -13.15
N ASP A 85 -2.45 3.37 -13.51
CA ASP A 85 -3.89 3.59 -13.29
C ASP A 85 -4.21 3.78 -11.80
N LYS A 86 -3.58 3.01 -10.91
CA LYS A 86 -3.76 3.15 -9.44
C LYS A 86 -3.12 4.41 -8.88
N SER A 87 -1.98 4.82 -9.43
CA SER A 87 -1.33 6.08 -9.05
C SER A 87 -2.17 7.28 -9.45
N LEU A 88 -2.77 7.26 -10.65
CA LEU A 88 -3.70 8.30 -11.11
C LEU A 88 -4.99 8.30 -10.28
N GLU A 89 -5.53 7.11 -9.99
CA GLU A 89 -6.68 6.98 -9.08
C GLU A 89 -6.39 7.59 -7.71
N TYR A 90 -5.24 7.28 -7.12
CA TYR A 90 -4.83 7.85 -5.85
C TYR A 90 -4.68 9.37 -5.93
N LEU A 91 -4.10 9.87 -7.02
CA LEU A 91 -4.00 11.31 -7.26
C LEU A 91 -5.40 11.95 -7.31
N GLU A 92 -6.37 11.34 -7.98
CA GLU A 92 -7.73 11.89 -8.16
C GLU A 92 -8.61 11.76 -6.92
N LYS A 93 -8.61 10.60 -6.27
CA LYS A 93 -9.53 10.27 -5.17
C LYS A 93 -8.91 10.41 -3.78
N GLY A 94 -7.58 10.32 -3.67
CA GLY A 94 -6.86 10.27 -2.40
C GLY A 94 -6.80 8.88 -1.74
N HIS A 95 -7.38 7.86 -2.38
CA HIS A 95 -7.36 6.47 -1.92
C HIS A 95 -7.23 5.52 -3.12
N MET A 96 -6.77 4.29 -2.87
CA MET A 96 -6.67 3.24 -3.89
C MET A 96 -7.74 2.18 -3.60
N SER A 97 -8.71 2.01 -4.51
CA SER A 97 -9.79 1.04 -4.28
C SER A 97 -9.29 -0.38 -4.07
N LYS A 98 -8.20 -0.77 -4.74
CA LYS A 98 -7.61 -2.10 -4.54
C LYS A 98 -6.99 -2.29 -3.16
N LEU A 99 -6.47 -1.23 -2.55
CA LEU A 99 -5.90 -1.29 -1.20
C LEU A 99 -7.03 -1.51 -0.18
N GLU A 100 -8.13 -0.79 -0.33
CA GLU A 100 -9.32 -0.89 0.52
C GLU A 100 -9.96 -2.27 0.40
N GLU A 101 -10.16 -2.76 -0.83
CA GLU A 101 -10.71 -4.10 -1.09
C GLU A 101 -9.90 -5.20 -0.38
N VAL A 102 -8.56 -5.14 -0.50
CA VAL A 102 -7.70 -6.14 0.16
C VAL A 102 -7.77 -5.97 1.68
N ARG A 103 -7.81 -4.73 2.19
CA ARG A 103 -7.92 -4.46 3.63
C ARG A 103 -9.21 -5.00 4.22
N GLU A 104 -10.34 -4.86 3.53
CA GLU A 104 -11.66 -5.36 3.95
C GLU A 104 -11.76 -6.88 3.90
N SER A 105 -10.99 -7.53 3.02
CA SER A 105 -10.95 -9.00 2.93
C SER A 105 -10.22 -9.68 4.10
N LEU A 106 -9.47 -8.91 4.91
CA LEU A 106 -8.68 -9.43 6.02
C LEU A 106 -9.46 -9.39 7.34
N PRO A 107 -9.27 -10.38 8.23
CA PRO A 107 -9.73 -10.27 9.62
C PRO A 107 -9.15 -9.01 10.28
N LYS A 108 -9.94 -8.33 11.11
CA LYS A 108 -9.58 -7.03 11.73
C LYS A 108 -8.19 -7.04 12.38
N ALA A 109 -7.92 -8.02 13.23
CA ALA A 109 -6.61 -8.16 13.90
C ALA A 109 -5.45 -8.31 12.90
N ILE A 110 -5.61 -9.18 11.89
CA ILE A 110 -4.60 -9.40 10.85
C ILE A 110 -4.36 -8.15 10.01
N GLY A 111 -5.43 -7.45 9.62
CA GLY A 111 -5.36 -6.19 8.90
C GLY A 111 -4.59 -5.12 9.67
N VAL A 112 -4.91 -4.94 10.96
CA VAL A 112 -4.21 -3.99 11.84
C VAL A 112 -2.72 -4.35 11.97
N LEU A 113 -2.38 -5.62 12.17
CA LEU A 113 -0.98 -6.05 12.23
C LEU A 113 -0.26 -5.82 10.90
N ALA A 114 -0.93 -6.08 9.78
CA ALA A 114 -0.35 -5.89 8.46
C ALA A 114 -0.09 -4.41 8.15
N THR A 115 -0.88 -3.46 8.67
CA THR A 115 -0.68 -2.03 8.39
C THR A 115 0.15 -1.30 9.44
N GLU A 116 -0.07 -1.57 10.72
CA GLU A 116 0.44 -0.75 11.84
C GLU A 116 1.67 -1.34 12.56
N SER A 117 1.88 -2.65 12.45
CA SER A 117 3.02 -3.33 13.07
C SER A 117 4.23 -3.41 12.13
N LYS A 118 5.41 -3.56 12.72
CA LYS A 118 6.66 -3.82 11.99
C LYS A 118 6.98 -5.31 11.89
N LEU A 119 6.04 -6.18 12.25
CA LEU A 119 6.22 -7.62 12.12
C LEU A 119 6.47 -8.01 10.66
N PRO A 120 7.23 -9.08 10.38
CA PRO A 120 7.38 -9.59 9.02
C PRO A 120 6.03 -10.03 8.44
N ALA A 121 5.76 -9.69 7.18
CA ALA A 121 4.52 -10.10 6.50
C ALA A 121 4.37 -11.63 6.45
N GLN A 122 5.50 -12.35 6.32
CA GLN A 122 5.54 -13.82 6.36
C GLN A 122 5.06 -14.39 7.70
N LEU A 123 5.45 -13.76 8.82
CA LEU A 123 5.02 -14.17 10.15
C LEU A 123 3.51 -13.97 10.30
N ILE A 124 2.99 -12.80 9.90
CA ILE A 124 1.55 -12.52 9.95
C ILE A 124 0.78 -13.49 9.05
N SER A 125 1.32 -13.78 7.85
CA SER A 125 0.75 -14.76 6.93
C SER A 125 0.71 -16.16 7.54
N MET A 126 1.75 -16.60 8.23
CA MET A 126 1.79 -17.90 8.91
C MET A 126 0.75 -17.97 10.03
N ILE A 127 0.68 -16.94 10.89
CA ILE A 127 -0.31 -16.85 11.97
C ILE A 127 -1.73 -16.99 11.44
N TRP A 128 -2.06 -16.32 10.34
CA TRP A 128 -3.39 -16.39 9.76
C TRP A 128 -3.63 -17.66 8.92
N LYS A 129 -2.76 -17.96 7.96
CA LYS A 129 -3.00 -19.01 6.96
C LYS A 129 -2.63 -20.41 7.42
N ASP A 130 -1.64 -20.55 8.31
CA ASP A 130 -1.17 -21.86 8.78
C ASP A 130 -1.73 -22.22 10.15
N LEU A 131 -1.91 -21.23 11.03
CA LEU A 131 -2.43 -21.45 12.40
C LEU A 131 -3.91 -21.09 12.56
N ASP A 132 -4.51 -20.43 11.57
CA ASP A 132 -5.91 -19.96 11.59
C ASP A 132 -6.23 -19.04 12.78
N PHE A 133 -5.23 -18.32 13.29
CA PHE A 133 -5.41 -17.38 14.39
C PHE A 133 -5.91 -16.04 13.86
N THR A 134 -7.16 -15.72 14.20
CA THR A 134 -7.79 -14.44 13.85
C THR A 134 -8.14 -13.60 15.09
N ALA A 135 -8.18 -14.21 16.27
CA ALA A 135 -8.49 -13.52 17.52
C ALA A 135 -7.25 -12.85 18.11
N PRO A 136 -7.36 -11.59 18.61
CA PRO A 136 -6.27 -10.87 19.26
C PRO A 136 -5.51 -11.68 20.33
N GLU A 137 -6.25 -12.42 21.16
CA GLU A 137 -5.70 -13.19 22.30
C GLU A 137 -4.82 -14.34 21.82
N GLN A 138 -5.27 -15.08 20.80
CA GLN A 138 -4.51 -16.19 20.21
C GLN A 138 -3.20 -15.69 19.60
N ILE A 139 -3.27 -14.58 18.86
CA ILE A 139 -2.11 -13.97 18.22
C ILE A 139 -1.11 -13.48 19.27
N MET A 140 -1.60 -12.83 20.33
CA MET A 140 -0.75 -12.34 21.41
C MET A 140 -0.05 -13.47 22.16
N ALA A 141 -0.78 -14.53 22.53
CA ALA A 141 -0.21 -15.68 23.22
C ALA A 141 0.90 -16.33 22.37
N PHE A 142 0.66 -16.50 21.06
CA PHE A 142 1.64 -17.07 20.15
C PHE A 142 2.92 -16.22 20.03
N ILE A 143 2.77 -14.89 19.90
CA ILE A 143 3.90 -13.97 19.80
C ILE A 143 4.68 -13.94 21.11
N GLU A 144 4.00 -13.98 22.26
CA GLU A 144 4.63 -13.95 23.59
C GLU A 144 5.49 -15.20 23.83
N GLU A 145 4.96 -16.39 23.55
CA GLU A 145 5.66 -17.66 23.71
C GLU A 145 6.94 -17.72 22.87
N ARG A 146 6.87 -17.23 21.63
CA ARG A 146 7.98 -17.31 20.65
C ARG A 146 8.78 -16.02 20.49
N LYS A 147 8.60 -15.05 21.37
CA LYS A 147 9.24 -13.73 21.29
C LYS A 147 10.76 -13.80 21.12
N LYS A 148 11.42 -14.70 21.85
CA LYS A 148 12.88 -14.91 21.80
C LYS A 148 13.33 -15.51 20.46
N GLU A 149 12.58 -16.46 19.92
CA GLU A 149 12.86 -17.11 18.64
C GLU A 149 12.67 -16.13 17.47
N LEU A 150 11.61 -15.34 17.53
CA LEU A 150 11.22 -14.38 16.49
C LEU A 150 12.04 -13.08 16.54
N LYS A 151 12.94 -12.93 17.53
CA LYS A 151 13.80 -11.74 17.75
C LYS A 151 12.99 -10.43 17.77
N ILE A 152 11.79 -10.47 18.36
CA ILE A 152 10.91 -9.30 18.43
C ILE A 152 11.36 -8.42 19.60
N SER A 153 11.58 -7.13 19.33
CA SER A 153 11.92 -6.14 20.37
C SER A 153 10.76 -5.95 21.35
N ASP A 154 11.07 -5.70 22.62
CA ASP A 154 10.07 -5.38 23.65
C ASP A 154 9.16 -4.23 23.27
N ASN A 155 9.69 -3.22 22.58
CA ASN A 155 8.92 -2.06 22.12
C ASN A 155 7.91 -2.46 21.04
N GLU A 156 8.30 -3.35 20.13
CA GLU A 156 7.40 -3.84 19.08
C GLU A 156 6.32 -4.75 19.68
N PHE A 157 6.68 -5.59 20.65
CA PHE A 157 5.71 -6.42 21.37
C PHE A 157 4.67 -5.58 22.11
N ARG A 158 5.08 -4.51 22.80
CA ARG A 158 4.15 -3.56 23.44
C ARG A 158 3.24 -2.90 22.41
N ARG A 159 3.80 -2.42 21.29
CA ARG A 159 3.01 -1.82 20.20
C ARG A 159 1.97 -2.80 19.67
N VAL A 160 2.34 -4.05 19.41
CA VAL A 160 1.42 -5.09 18.95
C VAL A 160 0.31 -5.34 19.97
N LYS A 161 0.66 -5.41 21.27
CA LYS A 161 -0.32 -5.52 22.35
C LYS A 161 -1.31 -4.36 22.36
N ASP A 162 -0.82 -3.13 22.28
CA ASP A 162 -1.65 -1.93 22.29
C ASP A 162 -2.59 -1.91 21.07
N LEU A 163 -2.08 -2.27 19.88
CA LEU A 163 -2.86 -2.34 18.65
C LEU A 163 -3.99 -3.38 18.70
N LEU A 164 -3.75 -4.50 19.39
CA LEU A 164 -4.71 -5.60 19.49
C LEU A 164 -5.68 -5.47 20.67
N THR A 165 -5.33 -4.68 21.69
CA THR A 165 -6.18 -4.42 22.88
C THR A 165 -7.01 -3.14 22.73
N SER A 166 -6.74 -2.32 21.71
CA SER A 166 -7.52 -1.13 21.39
C SER A 166 -8.84 -1.53 20.70
N GLU A 167 -9.77 -2.08 21.48
CA GLU A 167 -11.20 -2.17 21.15
C GLU A 167 -12.04 -1.30 22.09
#